data_AF-A0A7R9JHV6-F1
#
_entry.id   AF-A0A7R9JHV6-F1
#
_cell.length_a   1.000
_cell.length_b   1.000
_cell.length_c   1.000
_cell.angle_alpha   90.00
_cell.angle_beta   90.00
_cell.angle_gamma   90.00
#
_symmetry.space_group_name_H-M   'P 1'
#
loop_
_entity.id
_entity.type
_entity.pdbx_description
1 polymer ?
#
loop_
_entity_poly.entity_id
_entity_poly.type
_entity_poly.pdbx_seq_one_letter_code
_entity_poly.pdbx_strand_id
1 'polypeptide(L)'
;MQEFRDSWADILQESRLVAQDLDMPPIFPENRSRLHSVPLPDADQQWTVEDRANISLISVGLNPIDLIWTDRPPYAKQPAFVHDLKYAGKEWGEKVLELRQELKALQMDAMVVTSLDEVAWLLNIRGRDTPYSPLVRAFLIVTPSEIHMYTNQSKIPREVRVHLNTWSCHSENCVR
;
A
#
# COMPACT_ATOMS: atom_id res chain seq x y z
N MET A 1 -22.65 -18.91 -9.20
CA MET A 1 -21.60 -19.11 -10.19
C MET A 1 -20.56 -20.01 -9.55
N GLN A 2 -20.32 -21.14 -10.18
CA GLN A 2 -19.50 -22.23 -9.67
C GLN A 2 -18.08 -21.96 -10.15
N GLU A 3 -17.43 -20.97 -9.53
CA GLU A 3 -16.00 -20.78 -9.70
C GLU A 3 -15.28 -21.82 -8.84
N PHE A 4 -14.09 -22.22 -9.29
CA PHE A 4 -13.26 -23.28 -8.70
C PHE A 4 -13.67 -24.69 -9.12
N ARG A 5 -13.46 -25.00 -10.41
CA ARG A 5 -13.25 -26.37 -10.86
C ARG A 5 -11.77 -26.71 -10.89
N ASP A 6 -11.44 -27.70 -10.07
CA ASP A 6 -10.50 -28.79 -10.34
C ASP A 6 -8.99 -28.51 -10.32
N SER A 7 -8.51 -27.63 -9.44
CA SER A 7 -7.06 -27.55 -9.12
C SER A 7 -6.73 -27.11 -7.67
N TRP A 8 -7.70 -27.00 -6.76
CA TRP A 8 -7.47 -26.45 -5.42
C TRP A 8 -7.50 -27.45 -4.26
N ALA A 9 -7.64 -28.75 -4.54
CA ALA A 9 -7.69 -29.78 -3.48
C ALA A 9 -6.41 -29.86 -2.62
N ASP A 10 -5.28 -29.34 -3.10
CA ASP A 10 -3.98 -29.33 -2.38
C ASP A 10 -3.72 -28.08 -1.54
N ILE A 11 -4.61 -27.06 -1.58
CA ILE A 11 -4.14 -25.70 -1.26
C ILE A 11 -4.01 -25.33 0.23
N LEU A 12 -4.81 -25.78 1.20
CA LEU A 12 -4.77 -25.13 2.52
C LEU A 12 -5.12 -25.98 3.76
N GLN A 13 -5.02 -27.30 3.72
CA GLN A 13 -5.26 -28.12 4.94
C GLN A 13 -3.98 -28.53 5.70
N GLU A 14 -2.80 -28.20 5.17
CA GLU A 14 -1.50 -28.66 5.68
C GLU A 14 -0.58 -27.54 6.20
N SER A 15 -1.10 -26.34 6.46
CA SER A 15 -0.28 -25.16 6.80
C SER A 15 0.41 -25.19 8.17
N ARG A 16 0.50 -26.34 8.85
CA ARG A 16 1.40 -26.47 10.02
C ARG A 16 1.89 -27.86 10.40
N LEU A 17 1.35 -28.96 9.85
CA LEU A 17 1.69 -30.31 10.31
C LEU A 17 2.28 -31.25 9.26
N VAL A 18 2.27 -30.91 7.96
CA VAL A 18 2.76 -31.85 6.93
C VAL A 18 4.15 -31.52 6.40
N ALA A 19 4.71 -30.37 6.78
CA ALA A 19 6.12 -30.09 6.51
C ALA A 19 7.11 -31.02 7.26
N GLN A 20 6.63 -31.89 8.16
CA GLN A 20 7.49 -32.79 8.93
C GLN A 20 7.46 -34.26 8.52
N ASP A 21 6.46 -34.76 7.78
CA ASP A 21 6.27 -36.22 7.61
C ASP A 21 6.02 -36.73 6.17
N LEU A 22 6.14 -35.88 5.14
CA LEU A 22 6.15 -36.36 3.75
C LEU A 22 7.54 -36.19 3.15
N ASP A 23 8.18 -37.32 2.84
CA ASP A 23 9.38 -37.44 2.00
C ASP A 23 9.04 -37.07 0.56
N MET A 24 8.65 -35.80 0.37
CA MET A 24 8.39 -35.21 -0.94
C MET A 24 9.73 -35.07 -1.67
N PRO A 25 9.87 -35.61 -2.90
CA PRO A 25 11.07 -35.38 -3.68
C PRO A 25 11.28 -33.87 -3.85
N PRO A 26 12.53 -33.37 -3.88
CA PRO A 26 12.78 -31.94 -3.96
C PRO A 26 12.08 -31.39 -5.20
N ILE A 27 11.06 -30.54 -4.96
CA ILE A 27 10.25 -29.88 -6.01
C ILE A 27 11.16 -29.01 -6.90
N PHE A 28 12.28 -28.56 -6.33
CA PHE A 28 13.31 -27.82 -7.02
C PHE A 28 14.41 -28.78 -7.50
N PRO A 29 14.80 -28.72 -8.77
CA PRO A 29 15.96 -29.46 -9.25
C PRO A 29 17.21 -29.06 -8.44
N GLU A 30 18.18 -29.98 -8.30
CA GLU A 30 19.47 -29.73 -7.61
C GLU A 30 20.26 -28.55 -8.22
N ASN A 31 19.92 -28.16 -9.45
CA ASN A 31 20.42 -26.97 -10.11
C ASN A 31 19.75 -25.69 -9.59
N ARG A 32 20.57 -24.63 -9.46
CA ARG A 32 20.23 -23.32 -8.90
C ARG A 32 18.85 -22.83 -9.35
N SER A 33 17.87 -22.91 -8.43
CA SER A 33 16.48 -22.56 -8.71
C SER A 33 16.21 -21.08 -8.43
N ARG A 34 15.34 -20.46 -9.24
CA ARG A 34 15.03 -19.02 -9.18
C ARG A 34 13.55 -18.82 -8.83
N LEU A 35 13.28 -18.16 -7.71
CA LEU A 35 11.94 -17.75 -7.33
C LEU A 35 11.78 -16.27 -7.69
N HIS A 36 10.86 -15.99 -8.59
CA HIS A 36 10.60 -14.62 -9.04
C HIS A 36 9.44 -14.01 -8.27
N SER A 37 9.56 -12.72 -7.96
CA SER A 37 8.55 -12.01 -7.21
C SER A 37 8.41 -10.56 -7.64
N VAL A 38 7.20 -10.03 -7.56
CA VAL A 38 6.99 -8.60 -7.70
C VAL A 38 7.41 -7.95 -6.38
N PRO A 39 8.32 -6.96 -6.38
CA PRO A 39 8.64 -6.20 -5.18
C PRO A 39 7.38 -5.45 -4.76
N LEU A 40 6.80 -5.84 -3.62
CA LEU A 40 5.72 -5.09 -3.00
C LEU A 40 6.35 -3.99 -2.12
N PRO A 41 5.76 -2.77 -2.08
CA PRO A 41 6.31 -1.64 -1.32
C PRO A 41 6.58 -1.94 0.16
N ASP A 42 5.85 -2.88 0.76
CA ASP A 42 5.93 -3.21 2.18
C ASP A 42 6.74 -4.49 2.47
N ALA A 43 7.34 -5.12 1.45
CA ALA A 43 7.88 -6.47 1.59
C ALA A 43 9.35 -6.53 2.03
N ASP A 44 10.08 -5.43 2.10
CA ASP A 44 11.54 -5.41 2.32
C ASP A 44 12.02 -6.17 3.58
N GLN A 45 11.16 -6.39 4.58
CA GLN A 45 11.53 -7.13 5.79
C GLN A 45 11.58 -8.66 5.66
N GLN A 46 11.13 -9.27 4.55
CA GLN A 46 10.96 -10.73 4.46
C GLN A 46 11.68 -11.42 3.28
N TRP A 47 12.68 -10.77 2.66
CA TRP A 47 13.38 -11.31 1.46
C TRP A 47 14.72 -11.99 1.72
N THR A 48 15.18 -12.13 2.96
CA THR A 48 16.42 -12.87 3.23
C THR A 48 16.14 -14.37 3.28
N VAL A 49 16.08 -15.03 2.13
CA VAL A 49 16.17 -16.49 2.08
C VAL A 49 17.60 -16.87 2.40
N GLU A 50 17.80 -17.50 3.55
CA GLU A 50 19.08 -18.11 3.91
C GLU A 50 19.44 -19.18 2.86
N ASP A 51 20.70 -19.19 2.41
CA ASP A 51 21.31 -19.99 1.32
C ASP A 51 21.21 -21.52 1.47
N ARG A 52 20.35 -22.04 2.37
CA ARG A 52 20.29 -23.45 2.75
C ARG A 52 19.87 -24.41 1.64
N ALA A 53 19.43 -23.92 0.47
CA ALA A 53 18.85 -24.75 -0.59
C ALA A 53 19.28 -24.43 -2.04
N ASN A 54 20.32 -23.61 -2.28
CA ASN A 54 20.72 -23.19 -3.65
C ASN A 54 19.58 -22.51 -4.44
N ILE A 55 18.68 -21.80 -3.74
CA ILE A 55 17.55 -21.06 -4.29
C ILE A 55 17.86 -19.57 -4.21
N SER A 56 17.65 -18.83 -5.31
CA SER A 56 17.78 -17.36 -5.33
C SER A 56 16.44 -16.67 -5.58
N LEU A 57 16.13 -15.66 -4.77
CA LEU A 57 15.00 -14.76 -5.01
C LEU A 57 15.39 -13.68 -6.05
N ILE A 58 14.54 -13.47 -7.04
CA ILE A 58 14.74 -12.48 -8.10
C ILE A 58 13.54 -11.56 -8.16
N SER A 59 13.77 -10.28 -7.89
CA SER A 59 12.76 -9.23 -8.10
C SER A 59 12.47 -9.07 -9.59
N VAL A 60 11.19 -9.09 -9.96
CA VAL A 60 10.69 -8.78 -11.30
C VAL A 60 9.92 -7.48 -11.28
N GLY A 61 10.27 -6.54 -12.17
CA GLY A 61 9.66 -5.21 -12.19
C GLY A 61 8.22 -5.17 -12.71
N LEU A 62 7.74 -6.23 -13.36
CA LEU A 62 6.39 -6.34 -13.90
C LEU A 62 5.70 -7.55 -13.28
N ASN A 63 4.44 -7.39 -12.88
CA ASN A 63 3.61 -8.50 -12.45
C ASN A 63 3.26 -9.38 -13.65
N PRO A 64 3.72 -10.65 -13.73
CA PRO A 64 3.41 -11.53 -14.86
C PRO A 64 1.91 -11.79 -15.01
N ILE A 65 1.14 -11.72 -13.91
CA ILE A 65 -0.31 -11.87 -13.95
C ILE A 65 -0.96 -10.72 -14.73
N ASP A 66 -0.44 -9.50 -14.58
CA ASP A 66 -0.97 -8.33 -15.30
C ASP A 66 -0.80 -8.47 -16.83
N LEU A 67 0.16 -9.28 -17.31
CA LEU A 67 0.38 -9.53 -18.74
C LEU A 67 -0.68 -10.44 -19.37
N ILE A 68 -1.28 -11.34 -18.57
CA ILE A 68 -2.26 -12.32 -19.03
C ILE A 68 -3.69 -11.99 -18.60
N TRP A 69 -3.87 -11.01 -17.70
CA TRP A 69 -5.18 -10.59 -17.20
C TRP A 69 -5.88 -9.64 -18.18
N THR A 70 -6.41 -10.22 -19.26
CA THR A 70 -7.01 -9.48 -20.38
C THR A 70 -8.27 -8.67 -20.03
N ASP A 71 -9.02 -9.05 -19.00
CA ASP A 71 -10.29 -8.44 -18.58
C ASP A 71 -10.20 -7.76 -17.20
N ARG A 72 -9.00 -7.29 -16.82
CA ARG A 72 -8.76 -6.61 -15.53
C ARG A 72 -9.71 -5.42 -15.33
N PRO A 73 -10.48 -5.38 -14.24
CA PRO A 73 -11.34 -4.23 -13.94
C PRO A 73 -10.53 -2.94 -13.81
N PRO A 74 -11.05 -1.81 -14.34
CA PRO A 74 -10.37 -0.53 -14.19
C PRO A 74 -10.41 -0.07 -12.73
N TYR A 75 -9.45 0.76 -12.34
CA TYR A 75 -9.49 1.41 -11.03
C TYR A 75 -10.72 2.32 -10.89
N ALA A 76 -11.21 2.43 -9.65
CA ALA A 76 -12.31 3.32 -9.31
C ALA A 76 -11.96 4.78 -9.68
N LYS A 77 -12.90 5.45 -10.34
CA LYS A 77 -12.77 6.85 -10.78
C LYS A 77 -13.53 7.83 -9.89
N GLN A 78 -14.08 7.35 -8.78
CA GLN A 78 -14.95 8.15 -7.93
C GLN A 78 -14.13 9.21 -7.18
N PRO A 79 -14.60 10.49 -7.13
CA PRO A 79 -13.85 11.57 -6.53
C PRO A 79 -13.71 11.38 -5.01
N ALA A 80 -12.59 11.83 -4.46
CA ALA A 80 -12.42 11.99 -3.03
C ALA A 80 -13.30 13.14 -2.52
N PHE A 81 -13.62 13.11 -1.24
CA PHE A 81 -14.42 14.13 -0.56
C PHE A 81 -13.85 14.42 0.84
N VAL A 82 -14.17 15.60 1.38
CA VAL A 82 -13.70 16.03 2.69
C VAL A 82 -14.47 15.28 3.78
N HIS A 83 -13.74 14.81 4.80
CA HIS A 83 -14.34 14.29 6.02
C HIS A 83 -14.62 15.44 6.97
N ASP A 84 -15.91 15.72 7.16
CA ASP A 84 -16.42 16.83 7.96
C ASP A 84 -15.81 16.88 9.37
N LEU A 85 -15.40 18.08 9.81
CA LEU A 85 -14.70 18.28 11.10
C LEU A 85 -15.52 17.77 12.30
N LYS A 86 -16.85 17.91 12.25
CA LYS A 86 -17.77 17.42 13.30
C LYS A 86 -17.67 15.91 13.55
N TYR A 87 -17.17 15.14 12.57
CA TYR A 87 -16.90 13.71 12.70
C TYR A 87 -15.42 13.43 12.97
N ALA A 88 -14.51 14.24 12.41
CA ALA A 88 -13.07 14.04 12.55
C ALA A 88 -12.53 14.39 13.94
N GLY A 89 -13.19 15.31 14.65
CA GLY A 89 -12.82 15.77 15.99
C GLY A 89 -11.57 16.65 16.05
N LYS A 90 -10.80 16.75 14.96
CA LYS A 90 -9.55 17.49 14.89
C LYS A 90 -9.24 17.92 13.46
N GLU A 91 -8.68 19.12 13.30
CA GLU A 91 -8.26 19.60 11.97
C GLU A 91 -7.06 18.80 11.45
N TRP A 92 -6.95 18.66 10.14
CA TRP A 92 -5.87 17.89 9.53
C TRP A 92 -4.50 18.55 9.77
N GLY A 93 -4.45 19.89 9.75
CA GLY A 93 -3.22 20.65 10.01
C GLY A 93 -2.69 20.44 11.43
N GLU A 94 -3.58 20.32 12.42
CA GLU A 94 -3.18 20.00 13.80
C GLU A 94 -2.61 18.59 13.92
N LYS A 95 -3.18 17.60 13.22
CA LYS A 95 -2.65 16.23 13.18
C LYS A 95 -1.24 16.18 12.56
N VAL A 96 -1.03 16.92 11.48
CA VAL A 96 0.28 17.03 10.84
C VAL A 96 1.29 17.73 11.75
N LEU A 97 0.86 18.77 12.47
CA LEU A 97 1.74 19.46 13.42
C LEU A 97 2.23 18.52 14.53
N GLU A 98 1.34 17.71 15.10
CA GLU A 98 1.71 16.69 16.10
C GLU A 98 2.64 15.64 15.51
N LEU A 99 2.33 15.14 14.32
CA LEU A 99 3.21 14.20 13.61
C LEU A 99 4.62 14.79 13.43
N ARG A 100 4.74 16.06 13.05
CA ARG A 100 6.05 16.73 12.90
C ARG A 100 6.79 16.90 14.23
N GLN A 101 6.08 17.11 15.33
CA GLN A 101 6.70 17.15 16.66
C GLN A 101 7.32 15.79 17.01
N GLU A 102 6.61 14.69 16.72
CA GLU A 102 7.12 13.34 16.90
C GLU A 102 8.33 13.05 16.01
N LEU A 103 8.28 13.42 14.72
CA LEU A 103 9.43 13.28 13.82
C LEU A 103 10.67 14.00 14.36
N LYS A 104 10.48 15.22 14.88
CA LYS A 104 11.57 15.99 15.49
C LYS A 104 12.11 15.32 16.75
N ALA A 105 11.25 14.79 17.61
CA ALA A 105 11.65 14.08 18.82
C ALA A 105 12.46 12.82 18.51
N LEU A 106 12.10 12.12 17.43
CA LEU A 106 12.78 10.92 16.95
C LEU A 106 13.98 11.21 16.03
N GLN A 107 14.27 12.48 15.75
CA GLN A 107 15.33 12.92 14.81
C GLN A 107 15.18 12.33 13.39
N MET A 108 13.94 12.21 12.91
CA MET A 108 13.61 11.69 11.58
C MET A 108 13.39 12.82 10.57
N ASP A 109 13.92 12.65 9.36
CA ASP A 109 13.79 13.64 8.28
C ASP A 109 12.47 13.54 7.51
N ALA A 110 11.81 12.36 7.54
CA ALA A 110 10.54 12.14 6.89
C ALA A 110 9.82 10.89 7.41
N MET A 111 8.52 10.80 7.14
CA MET A 111 7.71 9.59 7.26
C MET A 111 7.01 9.30 5.94
N VAL A 112 7.08 8.04 5.51
CA VAL A 112 6.31 7.53 4.37
C VAL A 112 5.07 6.84 4.91
N VAL A 113 3.89 7.27 4.46
CA VAL A 113 2.60 6.71 4.85
C VAL A 113 2.05 5.90 3.68
N THR A 114 2.05 4.58 3.83
CA THR A 114 1.55 3.63 2.82
C THR A 114 0.15 3.12 3.11
N SER A 115 -0.28 3.18 4.37
CA SER A 115 -1.62 2.72 4.74
C SER A 115 -2.70 3.71 4.33
N LEU A 116 -3.72 3.22 3.62
CA LEU A 116 -4.76 4.09 3.04
C LEU A 116 -5.65 4.77 4.09
N ASP A 117 -5.88 4.10 5.21
CA ASP A 117 -6.64 4.63 6.35
C ASP A 117 -5.88 5.71 7.11
N GLU A 118 -4.56 5.57 7.27
CA GLU A 118 -3.69 6.60 7.85
C GLU A 118 -3.67 7.85 6.97
N VAL A 119 -3.52 7.72 5.65
CA VAL A 119 -3.63 8.86 4.71
C VAL A 119 -4.99 9.54 4.83
N ALA A 120 -6.06 8.75 4.82
CA ALA A 120 -7.42 9.25 4.92
C ALA A 120 -7.66 9.99 6.26
N TRP A 121 -7.15 9.44 7.37
CA TRP A 121 -7.29 10.03 8.70
C TRP A 121 -6.45 11.29 8.89
N LEU A 122 -5.19 11.28 8.44
CA LEU A 122 -4.25 12.38 8.61
C LEU A 122 -4.75 13.64 7.88
N LEU A 123 -5.26 13.46 6.66
CA LEU A 123 -5.70 14.56 5.80
C LEU A 123 -7.21 14.88 5.90
N ASN A 124 -7.97 14.16 6.73
CA ASN A 124 -9.44 14.27 6.79
C ASN A 124 -10.10 14.20 5.41
N ILE A 125 -9.71 13.21 4.60
CA ILE A 125 -10.32 12.95 3.28
C ILE A 125 -10.81 11.50 3.21
N ARG A 126 -11.79 11.24 2.35
CA ARG A 126 -12.37 9.92 2.12
C ARG A 126 -12.54 9.68 0.63
N GLY A 127 -12.59 8.40 0.26
CA GLY A 127 -12.73 7.96 -1.12
C GLY A 127 -13.66 6.77 -1.23
N ARG A 128 -13.65 6.14 -2.41
CA ARG A 128 -14.44 4.95 -2.72
C ARG A 128 -13.63 3.98 -3.59
N ASP A 129 -12.32 3.91 -3.34
CA ASP A 129 -11.41 3.06 -4.11
C ASP A 129 -11.43 1.60 -3.68
N THR A 130 -11.88 1.35 -2.45
CA THR A 130 -12.07 0.01 -1.91
C THR A 130 -13.57 -0.21 -1.65
N PRO A 131 -14.12 -1.37 -2.03
CA PRO A 131 -15.47 -1.74 -1.61
C PRO A 131 -15.59 -1.73 -0.09
N TYR A 132 -16.70 -1.21 0.42
CA TYR A 132 -17.06 -1.19 1.85
C TYR A 132 -16.17 -0.36 2.80
N SER A 133 -15.06 0.20 2.31
CA SER A 133 -14.17 1.06 3.10
C SER A 133 -14.04 2.42 2.39
N PRO A 134 -14.31 3.56 3.06
CA PRO A 134 -14.33 4.88 2.42
C PRO A 134 -12.92 5.45 2.22
N LEU A 135 -12.02 4.68 1.61
CA LEU A 135 -10.61 4.99 1.47
C LEU A 135 -10.29 5.55 0.08
N VAL A 136 -9.30 6.44 0.06
CA VAL A 136 -8.69 6.96 -1.15
C VAL A 136 -7.33 6.28 -1.30
N ARG A 137 -7.04 5.72 -2.47
CA ARG A 137 -5.73 5.19 -2.78
C ARG A 137 -4.74 6.33 -2.95
N ALA A 138 -3.89 6.51 -1.97
CA ALA A 138 -2.89 7.56 -1.93
C ALA A 138 -1.72 7.16 -1.03
N PHE A 139 -0.57 7.78 -1.28
CA PHE A 139 0.62 7.69 -0.43
C PHE A 139 1.00 9.10 0.02
N LEU A 140 1.59 9.22 1.21
CA LEU A 140 2.14 10.49 1.69
C LEU A 140 3.62 10.37 1.99
N ILE A 141 4.35 11.45 1.71
CA ILE A 141 5.64 11.72 2.33
C ILE A 141 5.49 12.98 3.15
N VAL A 142 5.63 12.84 4.47
CA VAL A 142 5.56 13.96 5.42
C VAL A 142 6.97 14.27 5.89
N THR A 143 7.42 15.50 5.68
CA THR A 143 8.70 16.01 6.18
C THR A 143 8.44 17.07 7.26
N PRO A 144 9.47 17.55 7.99
CA PRO A 144 9.34 18.64 8.94
C PRO A 144 8.69 19.91 8.37
N SER A 145 8.76 20.13 7.05
CA SER A 145 8.26 21.36 6.41
C SER A 145 7.27 21.14 5.27
N GLU A 146 7.20 19.93 4.70
CA GLU A 146 6.41 19.66 3.49
C GLU A 146 5.55 18.40 3.63
N ILE A 147 4.54 18.30 2.77
CA ILE A 147 3.69 17.12 2.61
C ILE A 147 3.52 16.89 1.12
N HIS A 148 3.88 15.71 0.65
CA HIS A 148 3.72 15.29 -0.74
C HIS A 148 2.69 14.16 -0.81
N MET A 149 1.63 14.34 -1.59
CA MET A 149 0.58 13.35 -1.77
C MET A 149 0.58 12.76 -3.17
N TYR A 150 0.77 11.44 -3.25
CA TYR A 150 0.74 10.69 -4.50
C TYR A 150 -0.61 10.01 -4.65
N THR A 151 -1.43 10.52 -5.58
CA THR A 151 -2.73 9.94 -5.92
C THR A 151 -3.10 10.29 -7.36
N ASN A 152 -4.18 9.69 -7.87
CA ASN A 152 -4.68 10.07 -9.19
C ASN A 152 -5.35 11.46 -9.11
N GLN A 153 -4.73 12.46 -9.75
CA GLN A 153 -5.18 13.85 -9.73
C GLN A 153 -6.62 14.07 -10.20
N SER A 154 -7.12 13.21 -11.10
CA SER A 154 -8.51 13.27 -11.59
C SER A 154 -9.53 13.00 -10.47
N LYS A 155 -9.10 12.40 -9.35
CA LYS A 155 -9.94 12.07 -8.21
C LYS A 155 -9.99 13.17 -7.16
N ILE A 156 -9.22 14.25 -7.31
CA ILE A 156 -9.11 15.32 -6.31
C ILE A 156 -9.90 16.53 -6.81
N PRO A 157 -11.19 16.67 -6.41
CA PRO A 157 -12.02 17.77 -6.84
C PRO A 157 -11.61 19.08 -6.17
N ARG A 158 -12.19 20.19 -6.67
CA ARG A 158 -11.93 21.55 -6.19
C ARG A 158 -12.05 21.67 -4.66
N GLU A 159 -13.08 21.07 -4.07
CA GLU A 159 -13.33 21.11 -2.63
C GLU A 159 -12.17 20.53 -1.81
N VAL A 160 -11.66 19.35 -2.21
CA VAL A 160 -10.51 18.72 -1.56
C VAL A 160 -9.23 19.54 -1.77
N ARG A 161 -9.06 20.15 -2.95
CA ARG A 161 -7.91 21.04 -3.24
C ARG A 161 -7.90 22.28 -2.36
N VAL A 162 -9.06 22.87 -2.09
CA VAL A 162 -9.22 23.98 -1.14
C VAL A 162 -8.88 23.50 0.26
N HIS A 163 -9.47 22.39 0.71
CA HIS A 163 -9.25 21.82 2.04
C HIS A 163 -7.77 21.52 2.34
N LEU A 164 -7.02 21.05 1.33
CA LEU A 164 -5.60 20.70 1.44
C LEU A 164 -4.64 21.84 1.02
N ASN A 165 -5.16 23.04 0.72
CA ASN A 165 -4.39 24.21 0.30
C ASN A 165 -3.44 23.98 -0.90
N THR A 166 -3.86 23.20 -1.91
CA THR A 166 -2.94 22.75 -2.97
C THR A 166 -2.51 23.85 -3.95
N TRP A 167 -3.25 24.95 -4.09
CA TRP A 167 -2.96 25.98 -5.11
C TRP A 167 -1.98 27.07 -4.67
N SER A 168 -1.75 27.24 -3.37
CA SER A 168 -0.90 28.30 -2.81
C SER A 168 -0.02 27.72 -1.71
N CYS A 169 0.72 26.67 -2.08
CA CYS A 169 1.54 25.91 -1.14
C CYS A 169 2.88 26.63 -0.91
N HIS A 170 2.88 27.63 -0.02
CA HIS A 170 4.06 28.43 0.36
C HIS A 170 4.34 28.36 1.87
N SER A 171 3.48 27.65 2.61
CA SER A 171 3.55 27.43 4.06
C SER A 171 3.71 25.95 4.36
N GLU A 172 4.03 25.59 5.60
CA GLU A 172 4.14 24.19 6.00
C GLU A 172 2.78 23.45 6.06
N ASN A 173 1.66 24.18 6.00
CA ASN A 173 0.28 23.66 6.07
C ASN A 173 -0.40 23.59 4.70
N CYS A 174 0.26 22.94 3.74
CA CYS A 174 -0.30 22.64 2.44
C CYS A 174 0.19 21.27 1.95
N VAL A 175 -0.61 20.64 1.09
CA VAL A 175 -0.27 19.37 0.46
C VAL A 175 0.09 19.61 -1.00
N ARG A 176 1.26 19.10 -1.41
CA ARG A 176 1.75 19.12 -2.80
C ARG A 176 1.27 17.89 -3.57
#